data_AF-A0A7C5U735-F1
#
_entry.id   AF-A0A7C5U735-F1
#
_cell.length_a   1.000
_cell.length_b   1.000
_cell.length_c   1.000
_cell.angle_alpha   90.00
_cell.angle_beta   90.00
_cell.angle_gamma   90.00
#
_symmetry.space_group_name_H-M   'P 1'
#
loop_
_entity.id
_entity.type
_entity.pdbx_description
1 polymer ?
#
loop_
_entity_poly.entity_id
_entity_poly.type
_entity_poly.pdbx_seq_one_letter_code
_entity_poly.pdbx_strand_id
1 'polypeptide(L)'
;MAILVGEDTRLLIQGITGRQGAFHTRAILKYGTKVLAGVTPGKAGQIVEGVPVYDSVEDAVAHHPEINTSLVMVPAPYAGDAVLEALDAGLKLVVVITEHVPVHDALKFISYAKFRNAAIVGPNCPGVITPGAAKVGIMPGHIFKRGKVGIVSRSGTLTYEMAYQITVKGMGQ
;
A
#
# COMPACT_ATOMS: atom_id res chain seq x y z
N MET A 1 -4.95 -10.13 16.30
CA MET A 1 -3.81 -9.18 16.41
C MET A 1 -3.41 -8.81 15.00
N ALA A 2 -3.48 -7.53 14.64
CA ALA A 2 -3.09 -7.06 13.31
C ALA A 2 -1.62 -6.61 13.33
N ILE A 3 -0.90 -6.78 12.22
CA ILE A 3 0.50 -6.35 12.07
C ILE A 3 0.56 -5.41 10.87
N LEU A 4 1.19 -4.23 11.05
CA LEU A 4 1.35 -3.14 10.08
C LEU A 4 0.05 -2.41 9.66
N VAL A 5 -1.02 -3.13 9.30
CA VAL A 5 -2.28 -2.54 8.81
C VAL A 5 -3.51 -3.11 9.53
N GLY A 6 -4.58 -2.32 9.67
CA GLY A 6 -5.77 -2.62 10.45
C GLY A 6 -6.91 -1.61 10.24
N GLU A 7 -7.90 -1.61 11.13
CA GLU A 7 -9.08 -0.71 11.03
C GLU A 7 -8.73 0.79 11.19
N ASP A 8 -7.58 1.05 11.80
CA ASP A 8 -6.95 2.35 12.00
C ASP A 8 -6.11 2.81 10.78
N THR A 9 -5.91 1.96 9.77
CA THR A 9 -5.20 2.35 8.55
C THR A 9 -5.95 3.48 7.82
N ARG A 10 -5.21 4.54 7.49
CA ARG A 10 -5.66 5.68 6.68
C ARG A 10 -4.69 5.81 5.51
N LEU A 11 -5.18 5.36 4.35
CA LEU A 11 -4.34 5.06 3.21
C LEU A 11 -4.29 6.23 2.22
N LEU A 12 -3.08 6.54 1.78
CA LEU A 12 -2.79 7.37 0.61
C LEU A 12 -2.28 6.49 -0.54
N ILE A 13 -2.69 6.78 -1.78
CA ILE A 13 -2.23 6.03 -2.97
C ILE A 13 -1.46 6.95 -3.91
N GLN A 14 -0.16 6.70 -4.08
CA GLN A 14 0.67 7.39 -5.05
C GLN A 14 0.57 6.71 -6.42
N GLY A 15 0.24 7.47 -7.47
CA GLY A 15 -0.07 6.95 -8.80
C GLY A 15 -1.53 6.53 -8.96
N ILE A 16 -2.44 7.08 -8.15
CA ILE A 16 -3.87 6.72 -8.12
C ILE A 16 -4.57 6.86 -9.49
N THR A 17 -4.19 7.85 -10.29
CA THR A 17 -4.83 8.12 -11.60
C THR A 17 -4.32 7.20 -12.72
N GLY A 18 -3.28 6.39 -12.45
CA GLY A 18 -2.79 5.39 -13.40
C GLY A 18 -3.76 4.22 -13.53
N ARG A 19 -3.69 3.47 -14.65
CA ARG A 19 -4.59 2.34 -14.92
C ARG A 19 -4.64 1.32 -13.77
N GLN A 20 -3.47 0.91 -13.28
CA GLN A 20 -3.38 -0.02 -12.14
C GLN A 20 -3.80 0.66 -10.84
N GLY A 21 -3.41 1.93 -10.64
CA GLY A 21 -3.77 2.73 -9.46
C GLY A 21 -5.28 2.79 -9.26
N ALA A 22 -6.03 3.18 -10.29
CA ALA A 22 -7.48 3.29 -10.25
C ALA A 22 -8.15 1.93 -10.02
N PHE A 23 -7.71 0.89 -10.75
CA PHE A 23 -8.24 -0.47 -10.60
C PHE A 23 -8.08 -1.00 -9.17
N HIS A 24 -6.88 -0.88 -8.60
CA HIS A 24 -6.64 -1.37 -7.25
C HIS A 24 -7.24 -0.46 -6.17
N THR A 25 -7.36 0.85 -6.40
CA THR A 25 -8.11 1.75 -5.52
C THR A 25 -9.54 1.27 -5.36
N ARG A 26 -10.24 0.98 -6.46
CA ARG A 26 -11.60 0.41 -6.42
C ARG A 26 -11.64 -0.89 -5.61
N ALA A 27 -10.69 -1.78 -5.84
CA ALA A 27 -10.65 -3.07 -5.15
C ALA A 27 -10.34 -2.94 -3.64
N ILE A 28 -9.53 -1.95 -3.25
CA ILE A 28 -9.16 -1.63 -1.87
C ILE A 28 -10.34 -1.00 -1.12
N LEU A 29 -11.02 -0.03 -1.75
CA LEU A 29 -12.25 0.59 -1.23
C LEU A 29 -13.35 -0.46 -1.05
N LYS A 30 -13.57 -1.32 -2.07
CA LYS A 30 -14.55 -2.42 -1.98
C LYS A 30 -14.24 -3.40 -0.85
N TYR A 31 -12.96 -3.56 -0.47
CA TYR A 31 -12.58 -4.40 0.66
C TYR A 31 -12.86 -3.74 2.03
N GLY A 32 -13.07 -2.43 2.06
CA GLY A 32 -13.35 -1.66 3.29
C GLY A 32 -12.16 -0.88 3.86
N THR A 33 -11.05 -0.80 3.13
CA THR A 33 -9.90 0.02 3.58
C THR A 33 -10.20 1.50 3.33
N LYS A 34 -9.91 2.34 4.32
CA LYS A 34 -10.13 3.80 4.24
C LYS A 34 -9.03 4.46 3.41
N VAL A 35 -9.32 4.72 2.14
CA VAL A 35 -8.46 5.52 1.25
C VAL A 35 -8.91 6.97 1.34
N LEU A 36 -8.03 7.86 1.82
CA LEU A 36 -8.37 9.26 2.06
C LEU A 36 -7.95 10.17 0.93
N ALA A 37 -6.82 9.87 0.31
CA ALA A 37 -6.24 10.68 -0.74
C ALA A 37 -5.48 9.83 -1.75
N GLY A 38 -5.31 10.37 -2.94
CA GLY A 38 -4.31 9.89 -3.86
C GLY A 38 -3.45 11.01 -4.41
N VAL A 39 -2.29 10.65 -4.93
CA VAL A 39 -1.31 11.60 -5.44
C VAL A 39 -1.04 11.29 -6.90
N THR A 40 -1.12 12.30 -7.75
CA THR A 40 -0.54 12.29 -9.09
C THR A 40 -0.16 13.72 -9.46
N PRO A 41 1.13 14.04 -9.58
CA PRO A 41 1.57 15.37 -9.96
C PRO A 41 0.94 15.88 -11.25
N GLY A 42 0.46 17.13 -11.23
CA GLY A 42 -0.23 17.79 -12.33
C GLY A 42 -1.71 17.41 -12.47
N LYS A 43 -2.29 16.72 -11.48
CA LYS A 43 -3.69 16.25 -11.51
C LYS A 43 -4.45 16.54 -10.21
N ALA A 44 -3.96 17.45 -9.37
CA ALA A 44 -4.72 17.93 -8.23
C ALA A 44 -6.14 18.39 -8.62
N GLY A 45 -7.10 18.15 -7.71
CA GLY A 45 -8.51 18.47 -7.91
C GLY A 45 -9.32 17.42 -8.67
N GLN A 46 -8.68 16.40 -9.24
CA GLN A 46 -9.40 15.24 -9.78
C GLN A 46 -9.96 14.36 -8.65
N ILE A 47 -10.91 13.50 -9.03
CA ILE A 47 -11.48 12.48 -8.14
C ILE A 47 -11.36 11.11 -8.83
N VAL A 48 -10.80 10.12 -8.14
CA VAL A 48 -10.68 8.74 -8.61
C VAL A 48 -11.39 7.81 -7.64
N GLU A 49 -12.42 7.10 -8.11
CA GLU A 49 -13.22 6.17 -7.28
C GLU A 49 -13.77 6.84 -5.99
N GLY A 50 -14.08 8.14 -6.05
CA GLY A 50 -14.54 8.93 -4.91
C GLY A 50 -13.43 9.49 -4.00
N VAL A 51 -12.15 9.26 -4.33
CA VAL A 51 -10.99 9.73 -3.57
C VAL A 51 -10.42 11.02 -4.20
N PRO A 52 -10.18 12.09 -3.42
CA PRO A 52 -9.57 13.32 -3.92
C PRO A 52 -8.10 13.10 -4.31
N VAL A 53 -7.68 13.75 -5.40
CA VAL A 53 -6.31 13.70 -5.91
C VAL A 53 -5.59 15.01 -5.62
N TYR A 54 -4.33 14.90 -5.19
CA TYR A 54 -3.40 15.98 -4.90
C TYR A 54 -2.14 15.88 -5.75
N ASP A 55 -1.39 16.98 -5.83
CA ASP A 55 -0.13 17.04 -6.59
C ASP A 55 1.05 16.44 -5.83
N SER A 56 1.04 16.51 -4.49
CA SER A 56 2.09 15.96 -3.63
C SER A 56 1.52 15.20 -2.42
N VAL A 57 2.34 14.35 -1.81
CA VAL A 57 2.02 13.68 -0.53
C VAL A 57 1.89 14.69 0.60
N GLU A 58 2.74 15.73 0.61
CA GLU A 58 2.67 16.82 1.60
C GLU A 58 1.32 17.52 1.57
N ASP A 59 0.83 17.91 0.39
CA ASP A 59 -0.50 18.54 0.24
C ASP A 59 -1.61 17.60 0.70
N ALA A 60 -1.54 16.32 0.33
CA ALA A 60 -2.53 15.34 0.73
C ALA A 60 -2.57 15.16 2.26
N VAL A 61 -1.41 15.09 2.92
CA VAL A 61 -1.30 14.95 4.38
C VAL A 61 -1.71 16.24 5.09
N ALA A 62 -1.45 17.42 4.51
CA ALA A 62 -1.92 18.69 5.08
C ALA A 62 -3.46 18.77 5.14
N HIS A 63 -4.15 18.22 4.14
CA HIS A 63 -5.62 18.16 4.10
C HIS A 63 -6.19 16.98 4.90
N HIS A 64 -5.43 15.89 5.03
CA HIS A 64 -5.83 14.65 5.70
C HIS A 64 -4.73 14.23 6.69
N PRO A 65 -4.59 14.94 7.83
CA PRO A 65 -3.48 14.74 8.77
C PRO A 65 -3.48 13.36 9.44
N GLU A 66 -4.59 12.62 9.35
CA GLU A 66 -4.72 11.26 9.87
C GLU A 66 -4.11 10.18 8.96
N ILE A 67 -3.67 10.51 7.73
CA ILE A 67 -3.00 9.57 6.84
C ILE A 67 -1.75 9.00 7.53
N ASN A 68 -1.65 7.67 7.56
CA ASN A 68 -0.56 6.98 8.24
C ASN A 68 0.16 5.94 7.36
N THR A 69 -0.39 5.61 6.20
CA THR A 69 0.14 4.59 5.29
C THR A 69 0.13 5.10 3.85
N SER A 70 1.18 4.82 3.09
CA SER A 70 1.25 5.06 1.65
C SER A 70 1.34 3.76 0.87
N LEU A 71 0.58 3.66 -0.22
CA LEU A 71 0.71 2.62 -1.25
C LEU A 71 1.29 3.23 -2.53
N VAL A 72 2.45 2.74 -2.95
CA VAL A 72 3.18 3.22 -4.12
C VAL A 72 2.84 2.34 -5.32
N MET A 73 2.22 2.95 -6.33
CA MET A 73 1.80 2.34 -7.59
C MET A 73 2.30 3.10 -8.82
N VAL A 74 3.42 3.80 -8.68
CA VAL A 74 4.07 4.55 -9.76
C VAL A 74 5.02 3.66 -10.57
N PRO A 75 5.35 4.02 -11.83
CA PRO A 75 6.37 3.32 -12.62
C PRO A 75 7.75 3.27 -11.95
N ALA A 76 8.54 2.24 -12.27
CA ALA A 76 9.84 1.96 -11.63
C ALA A 76 10.81 3.15 -11.58
N PRO A 77 11.00 3.96 -12.64
CA PRO A 77 11.90 5.10 -12.61
C PRO A 77 11.53 6.18 -11.58
N TYR A 78 10.28 6.20 -11.12
CA TYR A 78 9.75 7.21 -10.20
C TYR A 78 9.48 6.66 -8.80
N ALA A 79 9.63 5.33 -8.61
CA ALA A 79 9.30 4.69 -7.34
C ALA A 79 10.22 5.10 -6.21
N GLY A 80 11.51 5.35 -6.49
CA GLY A 80 12.46 5.84 -5.49
C GLY A 80 12.01 7.17 -4.88
N ASP A 81 11.75 8.16 -5.73
CA ASP A 81 11.32 9.50 -5.29
C ASP A 81 9.96 9.46 -4.59
N ALA A 82 8.99 8.69 -5.10
CA ALA A 82 7.68 8.49 -4.46
C ALA A 82 7.79 7.92 -3.02
N VAL A 83 8.71 6.98 -2.80
CA VAL A 83 8.94 6.44 -1.45
C VAL A 83 9.57 7.50 -0.54
N LEU A 84 10.58 8.23 -1.03
CA LEU A 84 11.23 9.30 -0.27
C LEU A 84 10.24 10.40 0.10
N GLU A 85 9.38 10.82 -0.83
CA GLU A 85 8.32 11.81 -0.61
C GLU A 85 7.38 11.40 0.52
N ALA A 86 6.91 10.14 0.54
CA ALA A 86 6.08 9.63 1.62
C ALA A 86 6.79 9.61 2.98
N LEU A 87 8.08 9.24 3.00
CA LEU A 87 8.87 9.24 4.23
C LEU A 87 9.13 10.66 4.74
N ASP A 88 9.34 11.62 3.84
CA ASP A 88 9.52 13.03 4.15
C ASP A 88 8.27 13.67 4.74
N ALA A 89 7.10 13.32 4.20
CA ALA A 89 5.79 13.66 4.75
C ALA A 89 5.46 12.97 6.09
N GLY A 90 6.38 12.14 6.62
CA GLY A 90 6.28 11.56 7.95
C GLY A 90 5.53 10.23 8.04
N LEU A 91 5.13 9.64 6.90
CA LEU A 91 4.40 8.38 6.88
C LEU A 91 5.27 7.22 7.36
N LYS A 92 4.71 6.40 8.25
CA LYS A 92 5.45 5.35 8.97
C LYS A 92 5.40 3.98 8.31
N LEU A 93 4.51 3.79 7.36
CA LEU A 93 4.43 2.58 6.54
C LEU A 93 4.30 2.95 5.06
N VAL A 94 5.22 2.45 4.24
CA VAL A 94 5.14 2.58 2.78
C VAL A 94 5.17 1.19 2.13
N VAL A 95 4.11 0.87 1.39
CA VAL A 95 3.96 -0.38 0.66
C VAL A 95 4.26 -0.13 -0.81
N VAL A 96 5.27 -0.79 -1.36
CA VAL A 96 5.77 -0.56 -2.72
C VAL A 96 5.45 -1.76 -3.60
N ILE A 97 4.46 -1.61 -4.47
CA ILE A 97 4.03 -2.67 -5.39
C ILE A 97 4.97 -2.78 -6.59
N THR A 98 5.51 -1.64 -7.02
CA THR A 98 6.27 -1.48 -8.26
C THR A 98 7.39 -2.51 -8.40
N GLU A 99 7.42 -3.18 -9.54
CA GLU A 99 8.47 -4.12 -9.95
C GLU A 99 9.54 -3.39 -10.79
N HIS A 100 10.73 -4.01 -10.91
CA HIS A 100 11.88 -3.49 -11.68
C HIS A 100 12.46 -2.16 -11.18
N VAL A 101 12.23 -1.82 -9.91
CA VAL A 101 12.90 -0.70 -9.26
C VAL A 101 14.42 -0.94 -9.25
N PRO A 102 15.25 0.02 -9.68
CA PRO A 102 16.70 -0.11 -9.60
C PRO A 102 17.16 -0.44 -8.19
N VAL A 103 18.11 -1.37 -8.06
CA VAL A 103 18.60 -1.83 -6.74
C VAL A 103 19.20 -0.67 -5.94
N HIS A 104 19.88 0.27 -6.59
CA HIS A 104 20.43 1.46 -5.93
C HIS A 104 19.36 2.35 -5.31
N ASP A 105 18.22 2.52 -5.98
CA ASP A 105 17.09 3.28 -5.44
C ASP A 105 16.50 2.56 -4.23
N ALA A 106 16.35 1.23 -4.32
CA ALA A 106 15.88 0.41 -3.21
C ALA A 106 16.79 0.48 -1.99
N LEU A 107 18.10 0.39 -2.17
CA LEU A 107 19.07 0.55 -1.09
C LEU A 107 18.94 1.93 -0.43
N LYS A 108 18.80 2.99 -1.24
CA LYS A 108 18.64 4.36 -0.77
C LYS A 108 17.39 4.52 0.08
N PHE A 109 16.21 4.16 -0.42
CA PHE A 109 14.97 4.39 0.34
C PHE A 109 14.82 3.45 1.55
N ILE A 110 15.35 2.22 1.51
CA ILE A 110 15.35 1.33 2.68
C ILE A 110 16.21 1.92 3.80
N SER A 111 17.40 2.44 3.45
CA SER A 111 18.27 3.13 4.41
C SER A 111 17.59 4.37 4.99
N TYR A 112 16.95 5.18 4.12
CA TYR A 112 16.24 6.38 4.55
C TYR A 112 15.04 6.07 5.45
N ALA A 113 14.26 5.03 5.14
CA ALA A 113 13.15 4.60 5.98
C ALA A 113 13.61 4.22 7.40
N LYS A 114 14.74 3.51 7.52
CA LYS A 114 15.34 3.20 8.83
C LYS A 114 15.71 4.46 9.59
N PHE A 115 16.33 5.43 8.93
CA PHE A 115 16.66 6.72 9.53
C PHE A 115 15.41 7.47 10.01
N ARG A 116 14.30 7.38 9.28
CA ARG A 116 13.01 8.00 9.62
C ARG A 116 12.14 7.18 10.59
N ASN A 117 12.65 6.05 11.08
CA ASN A 117 11.91 5.07 11.89
C ASN A 117 10.57 4.67 11.25
N ALA A 118 10.63 4.27 9.98
CA ALA A 118 9.50 3.84 9.16
C ALA A 118 9.74 2.45 8.56
N ALA A 119 8.67 1.76 8.21
CA ALA A 119 8.70 0.44 7.60
C ALA A 119 8.42 0.51 6.09
N ILE A 120 9.15 -0.30 5.34
CA ILE A 120 8.91 -0.55 3.91
C ILE A 120 8.45 -1.99 3.73
N VAL A 121 7.39 -2.19 2.96
CA VAL A 121 7.01 -3.51 2.43
C VAL A 121 7.18 -3.48 0.92
N GLY A 122 8.04 -4.35 0.39
CA GLY A 122 8.45 -4.33 -1.02
C GLY A 122 9.89 -3.81 -1.21
N PRO A 123 10.26 -3.36 -2.42
CA PRO A 123 9.45 -3.28 -3.64
C PRO A 123 9.11 -4.67 -4.21
N ASN A 124 8.42 -4.70 -5.35
CA ASN A 124 7.99 -5.94 -6.01
C ASN A 124 7.27 -6.90 -5.05
N CYS A 125 6.13 -6.45 -4.52
CA CYS A 125 5.35 -7.25 -3.57
C CYS A 125 3.85 -7.14 -3.85
N PRO A 126 3.04 -8.12 -3.39
CA PRO A 126 1.59 -8.02 -3.49
C PRO A 126 0.98 -7.04 -2.48
N GLY A 127 1.74 -6.64 -1.45
CA GLY A 127 1.33 -5.75 -0.36
C GLY A 127 1.03 -6.47 0.96
N VAL A 128 0.20 -5.86 1.80
CA VAL A 128 -0.18 -6.35 3.14
C VAL A 128 -1.70 -6.44 3.28
N ILE A 129 -2.21 -7.45 3.97
CA ILE A 129 -3.63 -7.62 4.25
C ILE A 129 -3.84 -8.13 5.68
N THR A 130 -4.73 -7.47 6.41
CA THR A 130 -5.32 -7.97 7.65
C THR A 130 -6.76 -8.36 7.36
N PRO A 131 -7.10 -9.66 7.36
CA PRO A 131 -8.39 -10.11 6.86
C PRO A 131 -9.59 -9.52 7.63
N GLY A 132 -10.53 -8.96 6.87
CA GLY A 132 -11.72 -8.29 7.38
C GLY A 132 -11.47 -6.92 8.03
N ALA A 133 -10.25 -6.36 7.91
CA ALA A 133 -9.93 -5.04 8.44
C ALA A 133 -9.32 -4.11 7.37
N ALA A 134 -8.22 -4.50 6.75
CA ALA A 134 -7.53 -3.65 5.77
C ALA A 134 -6.79 -4.47 4.72
N LYS A 135 -6.75 -3.94 3.50
CA LYS A 135 -6.03 -4.46 2.36
C LYS A 135 -5.24 -3.30 1.74
N VAL A 136 -3.92 -3.40 1.73
CA VAL A 136 -3.01 -2.43 1.13
C VAL A 136 -2.17 -3.13 0.07
N GLY A 137 -2.67 -3.17 -1.16
CA GLY A 137 -2.00 -3.81 -2.30
C GLY A 137 -2.94 -4.51 -3.27
N ILE A 138 -2.40 -5.50 -3.98
CA ILE A 138 -3.01 -6.09 -5.18
C ILE A 138 -3.59 -7.50 -4.99
N MET A 139 -3.44 -8.08 -3.79
CA MET A 139 -3.93 -9.42 -3.47
C MET A 139 -5.47 -9.56 -3.58
N PRO A 140 -6.00 -10.72 -4.01
CA PRO A 140 -7.45 -10.94 -4.06
C PRO A 140 -8.01 -11.09 -2.64
N GLY A 141 -8.85 -10.15 -2.16
CA GLY A 141 -9.28 -10.14 -0.75
C GLY A 141 -10.18 -11.32 -0.33
N HIS A 142 -10.86 -11.98 -1.27
CA HIS A 142 -11.89 -12.99 -1.00
C HIS A 142 -11.33 -14.37 -0.56
N ILE A 143 -10.05 -14.64 -0.78
CA ILE A 143 -9.41 -15.90 -0.38
C ILE A 143 -8.89 -15.87 1.06
N PHE A 144 -8.85 -14.68 1.67
CA PHE A 144 -8.37 -14.47 3.03
C PHE A 144 -9.53 -14.47 4.01
N LYS A 145 -9.35 -15.13 5.15
CA LYS A 145 -10.35 -15.19 6.23
C LYS A 145 -9.68 -14.94 7.56
N ARG A 146 -10.27 -14.11 8.42
CA ARG A 146 -9.74 -13.81 9.75
C ARG A 146 -9.43 -15.09 10.53
N GLY A 147 -8.22 -15.19 11.06
CA GLY A 147 -7.75 -16.35 11.81
C GLY A 147 -6.56 -16.04 12.71
N LYS A 148 -5.68 -17.03 12.85
CA LYS A 148 -4.56 -17.01 13.80
C LYS A 148 -3.19 -17.27 13.17
N VAL A 149 -3.12 -17.35 11.83
CA VAL A 149 -1.89 -17.71 11.11
C VAL A 149 -1.31 -16.50 10.39
N GLY A 150 -0.13 -16.05 10.81
CA GLY A 150 0.64 -15.06 10.07
C GLY A 150 1.34 -15.68 8.86
N ILE A 151 1.32 -14.98 7.71
CA ILE A 151 2.04 -15.39 6.50
C ILE A 151 3.03 -14.29 6.12
N VAL A 152 4.29 -14.67 5.90
CA VAL A 152 5.32 -13.82 5.31
C VAL A 152 5.89 -14.55 4.11
N SER A 153 5.99 -13.86 2.98
CA SER A 153 6.41 -14.47 1.72
C SER A 153 7.06 -13.44 0.81
N ARG A 154 8.00 -13.92 -0.02
CA ARG A 154 8.64 -13.15 -1.10
C ARG A 154 7.94 -13.33 -2.46
N SER A 155 6.92 -14.18 -2.54
CA SER A 155 6.20 -14.50 -3.79
C SER A 155 4.73 -14.13 -3.67
N GLY A 156 4.18 -13.44 -4.68
CA GLY A 156 2.78 -13.03 -4.71
C GLY A 156 1.82 -14.22 -4.79
N THR A 157 1.79 -14.92 -5.92
CA THR A 157 0.81 -15.99 -6.18
C THR A 157 0.94 -17.19 -5.23
N LEU A 158 2.16 -17.52 -4.80
CA LEU A 158 2.35 -18.57 -3.79
C LEU A 158 1.74 -18.18 -2.44
N THR A 159 1.75 -16.88 -2.08
CA THR A 159 1.05 -16.39 -0.88
C THR A 159 -0.43 -16.65 -0.96
N TYR A 160 -1.03 -16.48 -2.14
CA TYR A 160 -2.45 -16.67 -2.36
C TYR A 160 -2.83 -18.14 -2.21
N GLU A 161 -2.02 -19.04 -2.79
CA GLU A 161 -2.22 -20.48 -2.64
C GLU A 161 -2.17 -20.88 -1.15
N MET A 162 -1.14 -20.45 -0.42
CA MET A 162 -1.02 -20.78 1.00
C MET A 162 -2.16 -20.20 1.83
N ALA A 163 -2.56 -18.95 1.58
CA ALA A 163 -3.70 -18.32 2.25
C ALA A 163 -4.99 -19.10 1.98
N TYR A 164 -5.23 -19.51 0.73
CA TYR A 164 -6.39 -20.31 0.38
C TYR A 164 -6.40 -21.66 1.13
N GLN A 165 -5.28 -22.39 1.12
CA GLN A 165 -5.14 -23.67 1.82
C GLN A 165 -5.40 -23.54 3.34
N ILE A 166 -4.84 -22.51 3.97
CA ILE A 166 -5.07 -22.23 5.40
C ILE A 166 -6.54 -21.87 5.66
N THR A 167 -7.18 -21.12 4.78
CA THR A 167 -8.60 -20.74 4.88
C THR A 167 -9.51 -21.96 4.77
N VAL A 168 -9.32 -22.84 3.77
CA VAL A 168 -10.18 -24.02 3.59
C VAL A 168 -9.99 -25.07 4.69
N LYS A 169 -8.86 -25.06 5.39
CA LYS A 169 -8.63 -25.86 6.60
C LYS A 169 -9.22 -25.24 7.87
N GLY A 170 -9.94 -24.12 7.77
CA GLY A 170 -10.64 -23.48 8.87
C GLY A 170 -9.72 -22.72 9.84
N MET A 171 -8.45 -22.54 9.52
CA MET A 171 -7.49 -21.85 10.39
C MET A 171 -7.54 -20.33 10.23
N GLY A 172 -7.69 -19.85 8.98
CA GLY A 172 -7.66 -18.43 8.63
C GLY A 172 -6.29 -17.77 8.86
N GLN A 173 -6.16 -16.51 8.44
CA GLN A 173 -4.99 -15.66 8.58
C GLN A 173 -5.32 -14.44 9.45
#